data_AF-A0A343JE45-F1
#
_entry.id   AF-A0A343JE45-F1
#
_cell.length_a   1.000
_cell.length_b   1.000
_cell.length_c   1.000
_cell.angle_alpha   90.00
_cell.angle_beta   90.00
_cell.angle_gamma   90.00
#
_symmetry.space_group_name_H-M   'P 1'
#
loop_
_entity.id
_entity.type
_entity.pdbx_description
1 polymer ?
#
loop_
_entity_poly.entity_id
_entity_poly.type
_entity_poly.pdbx_seq_one_letter_code
_entity_poly.pdbx_strand_id
1 'polypeptide(L)' 'MASRNSNKKNPGLQNLKNQVSSEFGVSFGEYNGDLTARQCGSVGGEMVKRMIESYTGKNQ' A
#
# COMPACT_ATOMS: atom_id res chain seq x y z
N MET A 1 -11.37 30.43 -4.50
CA MET A 1 -11.61 29.20 -3.72
C MET A 1 -10.56 28.17 -4.15
N ALA A 2 -9.58 27.87 -3.28
CA ALA A 2 -8.56 26.86 -3.59
C ALA A 2 -9.23 25.48 -3.65
N SER A 3 -9.13 24.82 -4.80
CA SER A 3 -9.62 23.48 -5.05
C SER A 3 -9.10 22.52 -3.97
N ARG A 4 -10.01 21.98 -3.17
CA ARG A 4 -9.70 20.93 -2.19
C ARG A 4 -9.22 19.72 -2.98
N ASN A 5 -7.92 19.46 -2.98
CA ASN A 5 -7.35 18.20 -3.42
C ASN A 5 -7.87 17.10 -2.48
N SER A 6 -9.04 16.55 -2.78
CA SER A 6 -9.61 15.42 -2.07
C SER A 6 -8.71 14.24 -2.36
N ASN A 7 -7.82 13.94 -1.40
CA ASN A 7 -6.97 12.76 -1.41
C ASN A 7 -7.87 11.52 -1.43
N LYS A 8 -8.32 11.13 -2.63
CA LYS A 8 -9.30 10.08 -2.85
C LYS A 8 -8.62 8.78 -2.47
N LYS A 9 -8.89 8.32 -1.25
CA LYS A 9 -8.45 7.01 -0.76
C LYS A 9 -9.03 5.97 -1.71
N ASN A 10 -8.24 5.52 -2.68
CA ASN A 10 -8.66 4.49 -3.61
C ASN A 10 -8.90 3.22 -2.79
N PRO A 11 -10.15 2.71 -2.71
CA PRO A 11 -10.46 1.56 -1.84
C PRO A 11 -9.65 0.32 -2.25
N GLY A 12 -9.33 0.17 -3.55
CA GLY A 12 -8.44 -0.88 -4.03
C GLY A 12 -7.03 -0.82 -3.43
N LEU A 13 -6.47 0.38 -3.25
CA LEU A 13 -5.14 0.54 -2.65
C LEU A 13 -5.15 0.25 -1.15
N GLN A 14 -6.26 0.61 -0.46
CA GLN A 14 -6.42 0.33 0.96
C GLN A 14 -6.57 -1.18 1.23
N ASN A 15 -7.33 -1.88 0.39
CA ASN A 15 -7.45 -3.34 0.48
C ASN A 15 -6.09 -4.01 0.24
N LEU A 16 -5.38 -3.58 -0.80
CA LEU A 16 -4.05 -4.09 -1.12
C LEU A 16 -3.06 -3.87 0.04
N LYS A 17 -3.03 -2.66 0.62
CA LYS A 17 -2.23 -2.39 1.82
C LYS A 17 -2.58 -3.38 2.92
N ASN A 18 -3.86 -3.55 3.25
CA ASN A 18 -4.29 -4.44 4.33
C ASN A 18 -3.90 -5.90 4.08
N GLN A 19 -4.03 -6.39 2.85
CA GLN A 19 -3.64 -7.75 2.47
C GLN A 19 -2.13 -7.96 2.63
N VAL A 20 -1.33 -7.10 2.02
CA VAL A 20 0.15 -7.18 2.09
C VAL A 20 0.62 -7.04 3.53
N SER A 21 0.07 -6.08 4.28
CA SER A 21 0.39 -5.89 5.70
C SER A 21 0.11 -7.15 6.53
N SER A 22 -1.02 -7.82 6.26
CA SER A 22 -1.41 -9.05 6.95
C SER A 22 -0.50 -10.23 6.57
N GLU A 23 -0.11 -10.35 5.29
CA GLU A 23 0.79 -11.40 4.81
C GLU A 23 2.19 -11.31 5.40
N PHE A 24 2.71 -10.09 5.57
CA PHE A 24 3.99 -9.85 6.24
C PHE A 24 3.90 -9.78 7.77
N GLY A 25 2.69 -9.89 8.35
CA GLY A 25 2.47 -9.77 9.80
C GLY A 25 2.83 -8.39 10.35
N VAL A 26 2.79 -7.35 9.51
CA VAL A 26 3.14 -5.97 9.88
C VAL A 26 1.86 -5.18 10.08
N SER A 27 1.61 -4.70 11.30
CA SER A 27 0.46 -3.83 11.57
C SER A 27 0.90 -2.38 11.53
N PHE A 28 0.34 -1.60 10.60
CA PHE A 28 0.62 -0.16 10.52
C PHE A 28 -0.32 0.61 11.45
N GLY A 29 0.23 1.12 12.56
CA GLY A 29 -0.49 1.89 13.57
C GLY A 29 -0.23 3.40 13.51
N GLU A 30 -0.63 4.11 14.57
CA GLU A 30 -0.33 5.55 14.77
C GLU A 30 1.17 5.80 14.97
N TYR A 31 1.91 4.81 15.49
CA TYR A 31 3.36 4.83 15.60
C TYR A 31 3.95 3.59 14.94
N ASN A 32 4.82 3.81 13.96
CA ASN A 32 5.50 2.75 13.20
C ASN A 32 7.01 2.80 13.43
N GLY A 33 7.47 3.47 14.49
CA GLY A 33 8.90 3.60 14.80
C GLY A 33 9.55 2.28 15.24
N ASP A 34 8.76 1.36 15.80
CA ASP A 34 9.19 0.00 16.13
C ASP A 34 9.27 -0.93 14.91
N LEU A 35 8.66 -0.53 13.78
CA LEU A 35 8.76 -1.29 12.54
C LEU A 35 10.12 -1.03 11.91
N THR A 36 10.82 -2.11 11.58
CA THR A 36 12.10 -1.98 10.89
C THR A 36 11.87 -1.38 9.50
N ALA A 37 12.79 -0.51 9.06
CA ALA A 37 12.74 0.05 7.70
C ALA A 37 12.65 -1.04 6.62
N ARG A 38 13.23 -2.22 6.89
CA ARG A 38 13.14 -3.41 6.05
C ARG A 38 11.72 -3.95 5.93
N GLN A 39 10.97 -4.05 7.03
CA GLN A 39 9.57 -4.50 7.02
C GLN A 39 8.66 -3.53 6.26
N CYS A 40 8.76 -2.22 6.56
CA CYS A 40 8.01 -1.19 5.84
C CYS A 40 8.35 -1.19 4.34
N GLY A 41 9.63 -1.38 4.00
CA GLY A 41 10.10 -1.48 2.62
C GLY A 41 9.57 -2.71 1.90
N SER A 42 9.55 -3.88 2.55
CA SER A 42 9.00 -5.12 1.98
C SER A 42 7.52 -4.98 1.64
N VAL A 43 6.71 -4.41 2.55
CA VAL A 43 5.28 -4.16 2.30
C VAL A 43 5.09 -3.16 1.15
N GLY A 44 5.78 -2.03 1.18
CA GLY A 44 5.66 -1.02 0.11
C GLY A 44 6.09 -1.55 -1.27
N GLY A 45 7.16 -2.33 -1.33
CA GLY A 45 7.65 -2.94 -2.57
C GLY A 45 6.68 -3.96 -3.14
N GLU A 46 6.07 -4.79 -2.30
CA GLU A 46 5.09 -5.76 -2.77
C GLU A 46 3.78 -5.11 -3.23
N MET A 47 3.36 -4.03 -2.56
CA MET A 47 2.23 -3.23 -3.01
C MET A 47 2.45 -2.66 -4.43
N VAL A 48 3.65 -2.14 -4.70
CA VAL A 48 4.02 -1.63 -6.05
C VAL A 48 4.07 -2.77 -7.06
N LYS A 49 4.63 -3.92 -6.70
CA LYS A 49 4.70 -5.09 -7.59
C LYS A 49 3.30 -5.56 -8.01
N ARG A 50 2.39 -5.75 -7.06
CA ARG A 50 0.98 -6.14 -7.32
C ARG A 50 0.22 -5.07 -8.12
N MET A 51 0.51 -3.79 -7.87
CA MET A 51 -0.04 -2.70 -8.67
C MET A 51 0.43 -2.84 -10.12
N ILE A 52 1.74 -2.95 -10.35
CA ILE A 52 2.30 -3.10 -11.70
C ILE A 52 1.72 -4.34 -12.39
N GLU A 53 1.69 -5.51 -11.73
CA GLU A 53 1.08 -6.74 -12.26
C GLU A 53 -0.39 -6.54 -12.64
N SER A 54 -1.16 -5.81 -11.83
CA SER A 54 -2.55 -5.47 -12.15
C SER A 54 -2.70 -4.52 -13.33
N TYR A 55 -1.70 -3.69 -13.62
CA TYR A 55 -1.70 -2.73 -14.73
C TYR A 55 -1.12 -3.34 -16.02
N THR A 56 -0.10 -4.20 -15.91
CA THR A 56 0.55 -4.86 -17.05
C THR A 56 -0.20 -6.12 -17.47
N GLY A 57 -0.74 -6.89 -16.51
CA GLY A 57 -1.51 -8.12 -16.77
C GLY A 57 -2.95 -7.89 -17.24
N LYS A 58 -3.45 -6.65 -17.23
CA LYS A 58 -4.77 -6.28 -17.79
C LYS A 58 -4.73 -5.84 -19.26
N ASN A 59 -3.56 -5.84 -19.88
CA ASN A 59 -3.38 -5.52 -21.30
C ASN A 59 -3.11 -6.78 -22.15
N GLN A 60 -3.80 -7.89 -21.83
CA GLN A 60 -3.80 -9.09 -22.67
C GLN A 60 -5.22 -9.49 -23.04
#